data_AF-A0A1V9ZAN9-F1
#
_entry.id   AF-A0A1V9ZAN9-F1
#
_cell.length_a   1.000
_cell.length_b   1.000
_cell.length_c   1.000
_cell.angle_alpha   90.00
_cell.angle_beta   90.00
_cell.angle_gamma   90.00
#
_symmetry.space_group_name_H-M   'P 1'
#
loop_
_entity.id
_entity.type
_entity.pdbx_description
1 polymer ?
#
loop_
_entity_poly.entity_id
_entity_poly.type
_entity_poly.pdbx_seq_one_letter_code
_entity_poly.pdbx_strand_id
1 'polypeptide(L)'
;METVVAVGTPWVCESRLQWTKLLPLTPIYVYDIWSDLVQHKPMTNWSLLVDRSSAGEVYTILGELPIQVMHDGKRTRYTAAEAPVRVAVVCQSDVVECNLERLASVQSRLHASTPGLHSVYLSVANASQSIHYYVVRDCLT
;
A
#
# COMPACT_ATOMS: atom_id res chain seq x y z
N MET A 1 18.74 6.05 2.19
CA MET A 1 17.65 5.16 1.75
C MET A 1 18.11 3.75 1.99
N GLU A 2 17.62 3.09 3.03
CA GLU A 2 17.80 1.64 3.16
C GLU A 2 16.53 1.03 2.61
N THR A 3 16.53 0.78 1.30
CA THR A 3 15.41 0.14 0.65
C THR A 3 15.52 -1.35 0.95
N VAL A 4 14.77 -1.82 1.93
CA VAL A 4 14.51 -3.26 2.04
C VAL A 4 13.53 -3.59 0.94
N VAL A 5 14.03 -3.68 -0.30
CA VAL A 5 13.22 -4.15 -1.41
C VAL A 5 13.22 -5.67 -1.34
N ALA A 6 12.10 -6.25 -0.97
CA ALA A 6 11.81 -7.62 -1.37
C ALA A 6 11.50 -7.60 -2.88
N VAL A 7 12.53 -7.43 -3.75
CA VAL A 7 12.35 -7.52 -5.21
C VAL A 7 12.25 -9.00 -5.59
N GLY A 8 11.22 -9.35 -6.35
CA GLY A 8 11.39 -10.29 -7.45
C GLY A 8 11.28 -11.78 -7.15
N THR A 9 11.06 -12.20 -5.91
CA THR A 9 10.56 -13.55 -5.61
C THR A 9 9.06 -13.46 -5.35
N PRO A 10 8.21 -14.35 -5.92
CA PRO A 10 6.86 -14.52 -5.42
C PRO A 10 6.96 -15.06 -3.99
N TRP A 11 6.98 -14.17 -3.00
CA TRP A 11 6.97 -14.56 -1.61
C TRP A 11 5.57 -15.05 -1.28
N VAL A 12 5.45 -16.35 -1.06
CA VAL A 12 4.23 -16.95 -0.55
C VAL A 12 4.27 -16.79 0.98
N CYS A 13 3.59 -15.77 1.50
CA CYS A 13 3.39 -15.58 2.93
C CYS A 13 1.92 -15.84 3.26
N GLU A 14 1.62 -17.01 3.81
CA GLU A 14 0.23 -17.49 4.00
C GLU A 14 -0.34 -17.13 5.37
N SER A 15 0.49 -16.60 6.28
CA SER A 15 0.06 -16.30 7.65
C SER A 15 0.83 -15.15 8.30
N ARG A 16 0.17 -14.51 9.28
CA ARG A 16 0.77 -13.55 10.21
C ARG A 16 2.04 -14.08 10.89
N LEU A 17 2.06 -15.36 11.23
CA LEU A 17 3.22 -16.00 11.89
C LEU A 17 4.42 -16.14 10.94
N GLN A 18 4.19 -16.42 9.66
CA GLN A 18 5.27 -16.42 8.66
C GLN A 18 5.78 -15.01 8.42
N TRP A 19 4.88 -14.02 8.37
CA TRP A 19 5.24 -12.61 8.22
C TRP A 19 6.17 -12.12 9.33
N THR A 20 5.84 -12.39 10.59
CA THR A 20 6.68 -11.96 11.73
C THR A 20 8.04 -12.67 11.79
N LYS A 21 8.19 -13.83 11.16
CA LYS A 21 9.49 -14.47 11.00
C LYS A 21 10.31 -13.86 9.87
N LEU A 22 9.65 -13.48 8.77
CA LEU A 22 10.30 -12.92 7.58
C LEU A 22 10.68 -11.44 7.77
N LEU A 23 9.76 -10.66 8.31
CA LEU A 23 9.87 -9.22 8.53
C LEU A 23 9.57 -8.89 10.00
N PRO A 24 10.45 -9.29 10.94
CA PRO A 24 10.18 -9.22 12.38
C PRO A 24 9.99 -7.80 12.91
N LEU A 25 10.52 -6.80 12.21
CA LEU A 25 10.41 -5.39 12.60
C LEU A 25 9.21 -4.70 11.94
N THR A 26 8.56 -5.34 10.96
CA THR A 26 7.44 -4.75 10.24
C THR A 26 6.14 -4.95 11.03
N PRO A 27 5.39 -3.87 11.34
CA PRO A 27 4.15 -3.97 12.08
C PRO A 27 3.12 -4.89 11.41
N ILE A 28 2.31 -5.57 12.23
CA ILE A 28 1.37 -6.59 11.73
C ILE A 28 0.24 -6.00 10.87
N TYR A 29 -0.12 -4.73 11.08
CA TYR A 29 -1.13 -4.07 10.25
C TYR A 29 -0.70 -3.99 8.77
N VAL A 30 0.61 -3.95 8.49
CA VAL A 30 1.14 -3.96 7.12
C VAL A 30 0.86 -5.31 6.45
N TYR A 31 0.97 -6.42 7.20
CA TYR A 31 0.56 -7.73 6.70
C TYR A 31 -0.93 -7.76 6.37
N ASP A 32 -1.78 -7.20 7.24
CA ASP A 32 -3.23 -7.22 7.03
C ASP A 32 -3.62 -6.47 5.75
N ILE A 33 -3.01 -5.30 5.53
CA ILE A 33 -3.18 -4.51 4.29
C ILE A 33 -2.64 -5.28 3.08
N TRP A 34 -1.43 -5.85 3.19
CA TRP A 34 -0.84 -6.65 2.11
C TRP A 34 -1.72 -7.85 1.74
N SER A 35 -2.21 -8.57 2.74
CA SER A 35 -3.07 -9.74 2.55
C SER A 35 -4.36 -9.35 1.83
N ASP A 36 -4.97 -8.22 2.20
CA ASP A 36 -6.16 -7.70 1.52
C ASP A 36 -5.87 -7.31 0.06
N LEU A 37 -4.75 -6.62 -0.18
CA LEU A 37 -4.34 -6.21 -1.52
C LEU A 37 -4.12 -7.40 -2.45
N VAL A 38 -3.46 -8.46 -1.96
CA VAL A 38 -3.14 -9.65 -2.76
C VAL A 38 -4.32 -10.59 -2.92
N GLN A 39 -5.09 -10.85 -1.85
CA GLN A 39 -6.15 -11.86 -1.86
C GLN A 39 -7.49 -11.32 -2.37
N HIS A 40 -7.83 -10.06 -2.07
CA HIS A 40 -9.13 -9.48 -2.43
C HIS A 40 -9.05 -8.43 -3.55
N LYS A 41 -7.93 -7.71 -3.68
CA LYS A 41 -7.74 -6.63 -4.68
C LYS A 41 -6.79 -7.02 -5.84
N PRO A 42 -6.77 -8.32 -6.19
CA PRO A 42 -5.72 -9.05 -6.92
C PRO A 42 -4.44 -8.25 -7.29
N MET A 43 -3.71 -7.75 -6.30
CA MET A 43 -2.46 -7.04 -6.53
C MET A 43 -1.35 -8.01 -6.99
N THR A 44 -0.64 -7.63 -8.04
CA THR A 44 0.48 -8.38 -8.63
C THR A 44 1.75 -7.52 -8.66
N ASN A 45 2.90 -8.12 -8.96
CA ASN A 45 4.20 -7.43 -9.09
C ASN A 45 4.51 -6.50 -7.90
N TRP A 46 4.13 -6.94 -6.69
CA TRP A 46 4.19 -6.08 -5.52
C TRP A 46 5.59 -6.07 -4.87
N SER A 47 5.88 -4.99 -4.16
CA SER A 47 7.09 -4.83 -3.34
C SER A 47 6.75 -3.98 -2.12
N LEU A 48 7.44 -4.25 -1.00
CA LEU A 48 7.36 -3.42 0.20
C LEU A 48 8.51 -2.43 0.21
N LEU A 49 8.20 -1.15 0.44
CA LEU A 49 9.15 -0.07 0.63
C LEU A 49 9.04 0.44 2.07
N VAL A 50 10.20 0.67 2.70
CA VAL A 50 10.28 1.23 4.05
C VAL A 50 11.05 2.54 3.98
N ASP A 51 10.37 3.65 4.29
CA ASP A 51 10.98 4.97 4.38
C ASP A 51 11.26 5.30 5.84
N ARG A 52 12.55 5.30 6.20
CA ARG A 52 13.03 5.60 7.55
C ARG A 52 13.46 7.05 7.63
N SER A 53 12.70 7.86 8.38
CA SER A 53 13.07 9.25 8.68
C SER A 53 13.19 9.48 10.18
N SER A 54 13.68 10.65 10.58
CA SER A 54 13.71 11.05 12.00
C SER A 54 12.32 11.11 12.64
N ALA A 55 11.26 11.21 11.84
CA ALA A 55 9.86 11.17 12.27
C ALA A 55 9.28 9.74 12.35
N GLY A 56 10.10 8.71 12.16
CA GLY A 56 9.74 7.29 12.23
C GLY A 56 9.78 6.59 10.88
N GLU A 57 9.14 5.42 10.80
CA GLU A 57 9.06 4.60 9.58
C GLU A 57 7.73 4.80 8.85
N VAL A 58 7.75 4.84 7.52
CA VAL A 58 6.56 4.74 6.66
C VAL A 58 6.68 3.47 5.84
N TYR A 59 5.63 2.66 5.86
CA TYR A 59 5.55 1.43 5.08
C TYR A 59 4.68 1.67 3.85
N THR A 60 5.18 1.33 2.67
CA THR A 60 4.45 1.50 1.41
C THR A 60 4.48 0.22 0.61
N ILE A 61 3.32 -0.29 0.22
CA ILE A 61 3.20 -1.43 -0.69
C ILE A 61 3.03 -0.87 -2.10
N LEU A 62 4.00 -1.11 -2.97
CA LEU A 62 3.91 -0.80 -4.39
C LEU A 62 3.46 -2.06 -5.14
N GLY A 63 2.60 -1.94 -6.14
CA GLY A 63 2.20 -3.08 -6.97
C GLY A 63 1.30 -2.68 -8.12
N GLU A 64 0.76 -3.68 -8.82
CA GLU A 64 -0.11 -3.50 -9.98
C GLU A 64 -1.48 -4.11 -9.72
N LEU A 65 -2.54 -3.34 -9.89
CA LEU A 65 -3.93 -3.80 -9.76
C LEU A 65 -4.88 -3.05 -10.71
N PRO A 66 -6.03 -3.63 -11.07
CA PRO A 66 -7.06 -2.90 -11.80
C PRO A 66 -7.62 -1.78 -10.94
N ILE A 67 -7.50 -0.50 -11.35
CA ILE A 67 -7.85 0.67 -10.51
C ILE A 67 -9.27 0.61 -9.92
N GLN A 68 -10.17 -0.05 -10.63
CA GLN A 68 -11.57 -0.24 -10.26
C GLN A 68 -11.75 -0.93 -8.90
N VAL A 69 -10.84 -1.83 -8.49
CA VAL A 69 -10.91 -2.55 -7.20
C VAL A 69 -10.63 -1.62 -6.01
N MET A 70 -10.05 -0.44 -6.25
CA MET A 70 -9.79 0.56 -5.22
C MET A 70 -10.99 1.48 -4.98
N HIS A 71 -12.04 1.39 -5.80
CA HIS A 71 -13.23 2.24 -5.76
C HIS A 71 -14.47 1.51 -5.23
N ASP A 72 -14.27 0.42 -4.47
CA ASP A 72 -15.32 -0.44 -3.91
C ASP A 72 -16.48 0.36 -3.31
N GLY A 73 -17.66 0.21 -3.91
CA GLY A 73 -18.89 0.81 -3.44
C GLY A 73 -19.85 1.29 -4.53
N LYS A 74 -19.41 1.45 -5.78
CA LYS A 74 -20.25 2.08 -6.83
C LYS A 74 -20.42 1.32 -8.15
N ARG A 75 -19.90 0.09 -8.32
CA ARG A 75 -19.98 -0.57 -9.64
C ARG A 75 -20.69 -1.92 -9.67
N THR A 76 -21.44 -2.05 -10.76
CA THR A 76 -22.21 -3.21 -11.22
C THR A 76 -21.26 -4.30 -11.71
N ARG A 77 -21.67 -5.57 -11.57
CA ARG A 77 -20.90 -6.80 -11.90
C ARG A 77 -20.49 -6.95 -13.38
N TYR A 78 -20.71 -5.94 -14.21
CA TYR A 78 -20.62 -6.01 -15.68
C TYR A 78 -19.56 -5.09 -16.32
N THR A 79 -18.85 -4.26 -15.53
CA THR A 79 -17.74 -3.47 -16.08
C THR A 79 -16.55 -4.36 -16.38
N ALA A 80 -16.04 -4.31 -17.62
CA ALA A 80 -14.79 -4.98 -17.96
C ALA A 80 -13.65 -4.48 -17.05
N ALA A 81 -12.87 -5.42 -16.52
CA ALA A 81 -11.70 -5.08 -15.71
C ALA A 81 -10.72 -4.28 -16.57
N GLU A 82 -10.43 -3.05 -16.15
CA GLU A 82 -9.37 -2.25 -16.77
C GLU A 82 -8.01 -2.95 -16.60
N ALA A 83 -7.07 -2.64 -17.50
CA ALA A 83 -5.71 -3.14 -17.39
C ALA A 83 -5.11 -2.75 -16.03
N PRO A 84 -4.33 -3.64 -15.37
CA PRO A 84 -3.66 -3.31 -14.13
C PRO A 84 -2.79 -2.06 -14.30
N VAL A 85 -2.89 -1.15 -13.34
CA VAL A 85 -2.05 0.04 -13.26
C VAL A 85 -1.16 -0.04 -12.03
N ARG A 86 0.01 0.59 -12.11
CA ARG A 86 0.93 0.66 -10.98
C ARG A 86 0.42 1.65 -9.94
N VAL A 87 0.27 1.20 -8.71
CA VAL A 87 -0.22 1.98 -7.56
C VAL A 87 0.73 1.84 -6.38
N ALA A 88 0.69 2.81 -5.48
CA ALA A 88 1.36 2.77 -4.20
C ALA A 88 0.35 2.90 -3.08
N VAL A 89 0.48 2.07 -2.04
CA VAL A 89 -0.40 2.06 -0.87
C VAL A 89 0.44 2.31 0.37
N VAL A 90 0.33 3.53 0.91
CA VAL A 90 0.93 3.93 2.19
C VAL A 90 0.12 3.28 3.32
N CYS A 91 0.79 2.49 4.15
CA CYS A 91 0.20 1.70 5.21
C CYS A 91 0.17 2.49 6.52
N GLN A 92 -1.02 2.63 7.10
CA GLN A 92 -1.21 3.32 8.37
C GLN A 92 -2.13 2.52 9.30
N SER A 93 -1.87 2.63 10.60
CA SER A 93 -2.76 2.13 11.66
C SER A 93 -3.63 3.27 12.19
N ASP A 94 -4.87 2.94 12.56
CA ASP A 94 -5.84 3.85 13.18
C ASP A 94 -5.39 4.43 14.53
N VAL A 95 -4.43 3.81 15.22
CA VAL A 95 -3.90 4.32 16.50
C VAL A 95 -2.81 5.39 16.33
N VAL A 96 -2.32 5.63 15.11
CA VAL A 96 -1.23 6.59 14.84
C VAL A 96 -1.77 7.81 14.11
N GLU A 97 -1.45 9.00 14.62
CA GLU A 97 -1.82 10.27 13.99
C GLU A 97 -1.22 10.39 12.58
N CYS A 98 -2.06 10.78 11.61
CA CYS A 98 -1.64 10.99 10.23
C CYS A 98 -1.01 12.36 10.04
N ASN A 99 0.32 12.40 9.91
CA ASN A 99 1.03 13.60 9.53
C ASN A 99 0.89 13.83 8.02
N LEU A 100 0.06 14.80 7.64
CA LEU A 100 -0.24 15.13 6.25
C LEU A 100 0.98 15.68 5.48
N GLU A 101 1.87 16.44 6.13
CA GLU A 101 3.10 16.94 5.51
C GLU A 101 4.02 15.79 5.13
N ARG A 102 4.14 14.81 6.03
CA ARG A 102 4.90 13.59 5.79
C ARG A 102 4.28 12.75 4.67
N LEU A 103 2.96 12.63 4.64
CA LEU A 103 2.24 11.92 3.57
C LEU A 103 2.47 12.58 2.20
N ALA A 104 2.33 13.91 2.12
CA ALA A 104 2.61 14.67 0.90
C ALA A 104 4.07 14.48 0.45
N SER A 105 5.00 14.55 1.39
CA SER A 105 6.43 14.32 1.13
C SER A 105 6.71 12.91 0.58
N VAL A 106 6.07 11.87 1.14
CA VAL A 106 6.14 10.49 0.65
C VAL A 106 5.54 10.39 -0.75
N GLN A 107 4.38 10.98 -0.99
CA GLN A 107 3.73 10.98 -2.30
C GLN A 107 4.62 11.62 -3.37
N SER A 108 5.19 12.81 -3.11
CA SER A 108 6.11 13.47 -4.05
C SER A 108 7.33 12.59 -4.36
N ARG A 109 7.91 11.94 -3.34
CA ARG A 109 9.02 10.99 -3.53
C ARG A 109 8.62 9.77 -4.36
N LEU A 110 7.45 9.20 -4.11
CA LEU A 110 6.96 8.04 -4.85
C LEU A 110 6.76 8.38 -6.34
N HIS A 111 6.15 9.53 -6.64
CA HIS A 111 6.03 9.99 -8.03
C HIS A 111 7.39 10.24 -8.69
N ALA A 112 8.35 10.82 -7.97
CA ALA A 112 9.69 11.07 -8.50
C ALA A 112 10.50 9.79 -8.74
N SER A 113 10.34 8.78 -7.88
CA SER A 113 11.15 7.54 -7.89
C SER A 113 10.50 6.38 -8.65
N THR A 114 9.19 6.46 -8.94
CA THR A 114 8.42 5.38 -9.57
C THR A 114 7.79 5.85 -10.88
N PRO A 115 8.52 5.79 -12.01
CA PRO A 115 7.96 6.10 -13.32
C PRO A 115 6.72 5.26 -13.62
N GLY A 116 5.67 5.89 -14.15
CA GLY A 116 4.41 5.22 -14.47
C GLY A 116 3.50 4.93 -13.27
N LEU A 117 3.80 5.48 -12.09
CA LEU A 117 2.90 5.42 -10.93
C LEU A 117 1.60 6.18 -11.20
N HIS A 118 0.48 5.47 -11.24
CA HIS A 118 -0.84 6.03 -11.53
C HIS A 118 -1.42 6.79 -10.34
N SER A 119 -1.39 6.22 -9.15
CA SER A 119 -1.99 6.81 -7.95
C SER A 119 -1.32 6.34 -6.67
N VAL A 120 -1.38 7.21 -5.67
CA VAL A 120 -0.98 6.92 -4.29
C VAL A 120 -2.23 6.85 -3.42
N TYR A 121 -2.31 5.81 -2.62
CA TYR A 121 -3.39 5.57 -1.68
C TYR A 121 -2.84 5.59 -0.25
N LEU A 122 -3.61 6.15 0.68
CA LEU A 122 -3.45 5.93 2.10
C LEU A 122 -4.38 4.81 2.51
N SER A 123 -3.85 3.78 3.15
CA SER A 123 -4.62 2.71 3.76
C SER A 123 -4.61 2.85 5.28
N VAL A 124 -5.79 2.73 5.90
CA VAL A 124 -5.94 2.73 7.35
C VAL A 124 -6.52 1.39 7.76
N ALA A 125 -5.70 0.58 8.40
CA ALA A 125 -6.13 -0.66 9.04
C ALA A 125 -6.54 -0.37 10.48
N ASN A 126 -7.75 -0.78 10.85
CA ASN A 126 -8.27 -0.58 12.19
C ASN A 126 -8.27 -1.85 13.04
N ALA A 127 -8.47 -1.69 14.35
CA ALA A 127 -8.52 -2.82 15.28
C ALA A 127 -9.64 -3.84 14.97
N SER A 128 -10.69 -3.43 14.25
CA SER A 128 -11.80 -4.27 13.82
C SER A 128 -11.56 -5.00 12.49
N GLN A 129 -10.32 -5.07 12.00
CA GLN A 129 -9.92 -5.71 10.74
C GLN A 129 -10.57 -5.08 9.50
N SER A 130 -11.10 -3.86 9.59
CA SER A 130 -11.51 -3.11 8.41
C SER A 130 -10.32 -2.31 7.88
N ILE A 131 -10.15 -2.36 6.56
CA ILE A 131 -9.11 -1.63 5.85
C ILE A 131 -9.79 -0.64 4.92
N HIS A 132 -9.50 0.64 5.13
CA HIS A 132 -10.05 1.72 4.32
C HIS A 132 -8.96 2.29 3.43
N TYR A 133 -9.27 2.53 2.15
CA TYR A 133 -8.35 3.07 1.16
C TYR A 133 -8.81 4.46 0.73
N TYR A 134 -7.94 5.45 0.87
CA TYR A 134 -8.18 6.84 0.51
C TYR A 134 -7.20 7.23 -0.60
N VAL A 135 -7.70 7.79 -1.70
CA VAL A 135 -6.82 8.34 -2.74
C VAL A 135 -6.16 9.59 -2.18
N VAL A 136 -4.83 9.65 -2.21
CA VAL A 136 -4.08 10.86 -1.90
C VAL A 136 -4.00 11.67 -3.19
N ARG A 137 -4.66 12.83 -3.22
CA ARG A 137 -4.61 13.76 -4.35
C ARG A 137 -3.92 15.03 -3.89
N ASP A 138 -3.01 15.55 -4.70
CA ASP A 138 -2.56 16.92 -4.54
C ASP A 138 -3.72 17.86 -4.88
N CYS A 139 -4.06 18.76 -3.96
CA CYS A 139 -5.13 19.74 -4.15
C CYS A 139 -4.71 20.94 -5.01
N LEU A 140 -3.68 20.80 -5.88
CA LEU A 140 -3.06 21.91 -6.61
C LEU A 140 -3.00 21.66 -8.13
N THR A 141 -4.12 21.26 -8.72
CA THR A 141 -4.37 21.41 -10.17
C THR A 141 -5.70 22.08 -10.40
#